data_AF-A0A2N0KKN4-F1
#
_entry.id   AF-A0A2N0KKN4-F1
#
_cell.length_a   1.000
_cell.length_b   1.000
_cell.length_c   1.000
_cell.angle_alpha   90.00
_cell.angle_beta   90.00
_cell.angle_gamma   90.00
#
_symmetry.space_group_name_H-M   'P 1'
#
loop_
_entity.id
_entity.type
_entity.pdbx_description
1 polymer ?
#
loop_
_entity_poly.entity_id
_entity_poly.type
_entity_poly.pdbx_seq_one_letter_code
_entity_poly.pdbx_strand_id
1 'polypeptide(L)'
;MVVVEPSGRATHAGREAIRVKAWPRDDIDPKDPLSEMLWAWADEYELLVDAERGSMLRVAAWIDGRQLMIREVTQVVFDETIPDDMFEFTPPPGVKIQYVG
;
A
#
# COMPACT_ATOMS: atom_id res chain seq x y z
N MET A 1 -12.78 -7.66 4.01
CA MET A 1 -11.79 -6.69 3.53
C MET A 1 -11.40 -7.13 2.13
N VAL A 2 -10.58 -8.17 1.96
CA VAL A 2 -10.43 -8.85 0.66
C VAL A 2 -10.21 -10.35 0.85
N VAL A 3 -10.59 -11.16 -0.14
CA VAL A 3 -10.12 -12.55 -0.32
C VAL A 3 -8.86 -12.49 -1.17
N VAL A 4 -7.86 -13.31 -0.86
CA VAL A 4 -6.57 -13.29 -1.54
C VAL A 4 -6.17 -14.67 -2.02
N GLU A 5 -5.50 -14.72 -3.18
CA GLU A 5 -4.96 -15.95 -3.75
C GLU A 5 -3.58 -15.69 -4.37
N PRO A 6 -2.56 -16.52 -4.05
CA PRO A 6 -1.27 -16.42 -4.72
C PRO A 6 -1.41 -16.88 -6.17
N SER A 7 -0.87 -16.08 -7.10
CA SER A 7 -0.99 -16.31 -8.53
C SER A 7 0.35 -16.48 -9.24
N GLY A 8 1.48 -16.42 -8.52
CA GLY A 8 2.81 -16.68 -9.06
C GLY A 8 3.94 -15.98 -8.32
N ARG A 9 5.10 -15.90 -8.97
CA ARG A 9 6.29 -15.19 -8.50
C ARG A 9 6.66 -14.06 -9.45
N ALA A 10 7.34 -13.05 -8.94
CA ALA A 10 7.87 -11.92 -9.69
C ALA A 10 9.09 -11.34 -8.97
N THR A 11 9.76 -10.38 -9.60
CA THR A 11 10.76 -9.53 -8.95
C THR A 11 10.30 -8.07 -9.07
N HIS A 12 10.39 -7.29 -8.00
CA HIS A 12 10.06 -5.85 -8.01
C HIS A 12 10.98 -5.08 -7.08
N ALA A 13 11.43 -3.89 -7.48
CA ALA A 13 12.41 -3.09 -6.74
C ALA A 13 13.68 -3.90 -6.31
N GLY A 14 14.12 -4.84 -7.15
CA GLY A 14 15.26 -5.72 -6.87
C GLY A 14 14.99 -6.83 -5.85
N ARG A 15 13.74 -7.06 -5.46
CA ARG A 15 13.35 -8.05 -4.45
C ARG A 15 12.43 -9.11 -5.04
N GLU A 16 12.61 -10.35 -4.59
CA GLU A 16 11.71 -11.46 -4.94
C GLU A 16 10.33 -11.24 -4.30
N ALA A 17 9.29 -11.48 -5.09
CA ALA A 17 7.91 -11.20 -4.71
C ALA A 17 6.97 -12.36 -5.08
N ILE A 18 5.94 -12.53 -4.26
CA ILE A 18 4.76 -13.34 -4.55
C ILE A 18 3.72 -12.43 -5.20
N ARG A 19 3.24 -12.82 -6.39
CA ARG A 19 2.08 -12.17 -7.00
C ARG A 19 0.83 -12.69 -6.33
N VAL A 20 -0.03 -11.78 -5.89
CA VAL A 20 -1.28 -12.09 -5.20
C VAL A 20 -2.42 -11.39 -5.93
N LYS A 21 -3.47 -12.13 -6.25
CA LYS A 21 -4.75 -11.56 -6.65
C LYS A 21 -5.63 -11.38 -5.43
N ALA A 22 -6.39 -10.30 -5.40
CA ALA A 22 -7.31 -10.02 -4.31
C ALA A 22 -8.62 -9.42 -4.81
N TRP A 23 -9.71 -9.74 -4.12
CA TRP A 23 -11.06 -9.26 -4.43
C TRP A 23 -11.75 -8.83 -3.14
N PRO A 24 -12.58 -7.78 -3.14
CA PRO A 24 -13.44 -7.47 -2.00
C PRO A 24 -14.24 -8.70 -1.58
N ARG A 25 -14.54 -8.78 -0.29
CA ARG A 25 -15.49 -9.81 0.17
C ARG A 25 -16.91 -9.37 -0.15
N ASP A 26 -17.76 -10.33 -0.52
CA ASP A 26 -19.16 -10.10 -0.87
C ASP A 26 -20.01 -9.52 0.28
N ASP A 27 -19.53 -9.61 1.53
CA ASP A 27 -20.22 -9.11 2.72
C ASP A 27 -19.96 -7.63 3.02
N ILE A 28 -19.23 -6.92 2.15
CA ILE A 28 -18.94 -5.49 2.30
C ILE A 28 -19.68 -4.69 1.24
N ASP A 29 -20.46 -3.70 1.69
CA ASP A 29 -21.07 -2.73 0.79
C ASP A 29 -19.98 -1.78 0.25
N PRO A 30 -19.73 -1.70 -1.06
CA PRO A 30 -18.77 -0.75 -1.63
C PRO A 30 -19.16 0.71 -1.39
N LYS A 31 -20.41 1.00 -1.03
CA LYS A 31 -20.91 2.35 -0.68
C LYS A 31 -20.74 2.70 0.79
N ASP A 32 -20.29 1.75 1.63
CA ASP A 32 -19.96 2.04 3.02
C ASP A 32 -18.86 3.11 3.10
N PRO A 33 -18.97 4.15 3.96
CA PRO A 33 -17.91 5.14 4.15
C PRO A 33 -16.53 4.53 4.50
N LEU A 34 -16.51 3.31 5.04
CA LEU A 34 -15.29 2.55 5.34
C LEU A 34 -14.76 1.76 4.14
N SER A 35 -15.41 1.77 2.97
CA SER A 35 -15.02 0.96 1.81
C SER A 35 -13.60 1.25 1.31
N GLU A 36 -13.14 2.50 1.41
CA GLU A 36 -11.76 2.88 1.11
C GLU A 36 -10.78 2.20 2.08
N MET A 37 -11.05 2.30 3.39
CA MET A 37 -10.25 1.67 4.43
C MET A 37 -10.27 0.14 4.33
N LEU A 38 -11.40 -0.42 3.85
CA LEU A 38 -11.63 -1.84 3.73
C LEU A 38 -11.20 -2.43 2.38
N TRP A 39 -10.62 -1.62 1.48
CA TRP A 39 -10.17 -2.07 0.15
C TRP A 39 -11.31 -2.72 -0.65
N ALA A 40 -12.52 -2.19 -0.49
CA ALA A 40 -13.74 -2.70 -1.11
C ALA A 40 -14.25 -1.82 -2.26
N TRP A 41 -13.47 -0.83 -2.67
CA TRP A 41 -13.85 0.13 -3.71
C TRP A 41 -13.47 -0.30 -5.13
N ALA A 42 -12.63 -1.33 -5.29
CA ALA A 42 -12.24 -1.87 -6.59
C ALA A 42 -12.64 -3.34 -6.73
N ASP A 43 -12.90 -3.81 -7.94
CA ASP A 43 -13.38 -5.18 -8.19
C ASP A 43 -12.27 -6.21 -7.99
N GLU A 44 -11.05 -5.85 -8.40
CA GLU A 44 -9.88 -6.71 -8.32
C GLU A 44 -8.64 -5.88 -8.00
N TYR A 45 -7.73 -6.49 -7.23
CA TYR A 45 -6.40 -5.99 -6.97
C TYR A 45 -5.36 -7.03 -7.38
N GLU A 46 -4.21 -6.53 -7.82
CA GLU A 46 -3.00 -7.32 -7.97
C GLU A 46 -1.92 -6.72 -7.08
N LEU A 47 -1.39 -7.55 -6.19
CA LEU A 47 -0.33 -7.19 -5.27
C LEU A 47 0.96 -7.91 -5.65
N LEU A 48 2.09 -7.22 -5.48
CA LEU A 48 3.39 -7.86 -5.36
C LEU A 48 3.81 -7.75 -3.90
N VAL A 49 3.92 -8.89 -3.23
CA VAL A 49 4.28 -8.99 -1.82
C VAL A 49 5.68 -9.55 -1.71
N ASP A 50 6.56 -8.86 -0.99
CA ASP A 50 7.94 -9.30 -0.74
C ASP A 50 7.96 -10.72 -0.17
N ALA A 51 8.70 -11.62 -0.83
CA ALA A 51 8.70 -13.04 -0.48
C ALA A 51 9.48 -13.33 0.82
N GLU A 52 10.34 -12.43 1.27
CA GLU A 52 11.14 -12.57 2.49
C GLU A 52 10.47 -11.89 3.69
N ARG A 53 9.97 -10.67 3.50
CA ARG A 53 9.52 -9.75 4.58
C ARG A 53 8.00 -9.57 4.62
N GLY A 54 7.26 -9.95 3.58
CA GLY A 54 5.81 -9.80 3.51
C GLY A 54 5.31 -8.37 3.24
N SER A 55 6.21 -7.41 2.99
CA SER A 55 5.87 -6.03 2.66
C SER A 55 5.21 -5.93 1.29
N MET A 56 4.19 -5.09 1.13
CA MET A 56 3.61 -4.81 -0.18
C MET A 56 4.54 -3.92 -1.00
N LEU A 57 5.07 -4.46 -2.08
CA LEU A 57 5.98 -3.76 -3.00
C LEU A 57 5.21 -3.06 -4.12
N ARG A 58 4.05 -3.58 -4.50
CA ARG A 58 3.16 -2.96 -5.49
C ARG A 58 1.71 -3.33 -5.22
N VAL A 59 0.81 -2.40 -5.51
CA VAL A 59 -0.62 -2.64 -5.70
C VAL A 59 -1.06 -2.02 -7.02
N ALA A 60 -1.88 -2.74 -7.76
CA ALA A 60 -2.73 -2.18 -8.79
C ALA A 60 -4.19 -2.57 -8.53
N ALA A 61 -5.12 -1.68 -8.90
CA ALA A 61 -6.55 -1.87 -8.69
C ALA A 61 -7.32 -1.67 -10.00
N TRP A 62 -8.34 -2.49 -10.20
CA TRP A 62 -9.20 -2.49 -11.39
C TRP A 62 -10.66 -2.28 -11.02
N ILE A 63 -11.37 -1.49 -11.83
CA ILE A 63 -12.84 -1.37 -11.83
C ILE A 63 -13.33 -1.58 -13.26
N ASP A 64 -14.34 -2.42 -13.44
CA ASP A 64 -14.93 -2.74 -14.75
C ASP A 64 -13.86 -3.15 -15.78
N GLY A 65 -12.85 -3.91 -15.34
CA GLY A 65 -11.72 -4.36 -16.15
C GLY A 65 -10.71 -3.27 -16.53
N ARG A 66 -10.86 -2.04 -16.03
CA ARG A 66 -9.92 -0.92 -16.25
C ARG A 66 -9.05 -0.69 -15.03
N GLN A 67 -7.74 -0.60 -15.23
CA GLN A 67 -6.82 -0.26 -14.14
C GLN A 67 -7.01 1.22 -13.77
N LEU A 68 -7.39 1.50 -12.52
CA LEU A 68 -7.62 2.87 -12.04
C LEU A 68 -6.48 3.40 -11.18
N MET A 69 -5.75 2.50 -10.50
CA MET A 69 -4.72 2.91 -9.56
C MET A 69 -3.54 1.96 -9.64
N ILE A 70 -2.36 2.54 -9.49
CA ILE A 70 -1.12 1.83 -9.21
C ILE A 70 -0.36 2.60 -8.12
N ARG A 71 0.19 1.87 -7.15
CA ARG A 71 1.17 2.38 -6.20
C ARG A 71 2.27 1.35 -6.10
N GLU A 72 3.51 1.79 -6.25
CA GLU A 72 4.65 0.90 -6.32
C GLU A 72 5.87 1.49 -5.62
N VAL A 73 6.62 0.60 -4.99
CA VAL A 73 7.90 0.89 -4.36
C VAL A 73 8.94 0.95 -5.45
N THR A 74 9.56 2.10 -5.65
CA THR A 74 10.67 2.24 -6.61
C THR A 74 12.01 1.82 -5.98
N GLN A 75 12.15 2.02 -4.68
CA GLN A 75 13.32 1.62 -3.89
C GLN A 75 12.88 1.38 -2.44
N VAL A 76 13.44 0.35 -1.81
CA VAL A 76 13.25 0.08 -0.38
C VAL A 76 14.52 -0.50 0.21
N VAL A 77 14.80 -0.07 1.44
CA VAL A 77 15.87 -0.56 2.30
C VAL A 77 15.23 -0.99 3.62
N PHE A 78 15.76 -2.06 4.21
CA PHE A 78 15.27 -2.62 5.46
C PHE A 78 16.40 -2.61 6.48
N ASP A 79 16.02 -2.57 7.75
CA ASP A 79 16.95 -2.63 8.89
C ASP A 79 18.01 -1.50 8.90
N GLU A 80 17.70 -0.36 8.27
CA GLU A 80 18.55 0.83 8.31
C GLU A 80 18.31 1.62 9.61
N THR A 81 19.39 2.13 10.19
CA THR A 81 19.30 3.04 11.34
C THR A 81 18.70 4.36 10.88
N ILE A 82 17.56 4.72 11.46
CA ILE A 82 16.94 6.03 11.26
C ILE A 82 17.70 7.04 12.13
N PRO A 83 18.21 8.16 11.57
CA PRO A 83 18.77 9.26 12.34
C PRO A 83 17.79 9.79 13.39
N ASP A 84 18.28 10.08 14.59
CA ASP A 84 17.45 10.57 15.70
C ASP A 84 16.73 11.89 15.38
N ASP A 85 17.30 12.70 14.49
CA ASP A 85 16.77 13.99 14.05
C ASP A 85 15.80 13.89 12.86
N MET A 86 15.56 12.70 12.28
CA MET A 86 14.72 12.54 11.09
C MET A 86 13.29 13.04 11.30
N PHE A 87 12.77 12.91 12.52
CA PHE A 87 11.40 13.32 12.87
C PHE A 87 11.35 14.63 13.65
N GLU A 88 12.48 15.33 13.80
CA GLU A 88 12.50 16.65 14.41
C GLU A 88 12.04 17.71 13.40
N PHE A 89 11.04 18.50 13.79
CA PHE A 89 10.57 19.61 12.99
C PHE A 89 11.13 20.94 13.52
N THR A 90 11.98 21.58 12.72
CA THR A 90 12.42 22.97 12.98
C THR A 90 11.65 23.93 12.07
N PRO A 91 10.82 24.83 12.61
CA PRO A 91 10.07 25.78 11.79
C PRO A 91 11.03 26.80 11.15
N PRO A 92 10.77 27.25 9.92
CA PRO A 92 11.48 28.39 9.35
C PRO A 92 11.32 29.65 10.24
N PRO A 93 12.30 30.58 10.23
CA PRO A 93 12.19 31.83 10.98
C PRO A 93 10.88 32.58 10.69
N GLY A 94 10.20 33.04 11.74
CA GLY A 94 8.94 33.77 11.62
C GLY A 94 7.68 32.91 11.50
N VAL A 95 7.81 31.58 11.43
CA VAL A 95 6.67 30.65 11.45
C VAL A 95 6.28 30.35 12.90
N LYS A 96 4.99 30.54 13.21
CA LYS A 96 4.41 30.14 14.51
C LYS A 96 3.90 28.70 14.40
N ILE A 97 4.31 27.84 15.33
CA ILE A 97 3.73 26.50 15.48
C ILE A 97 2.45 26.61 16.29
N GLN A 98 1.37 26.02 15.79
CA GLN A 98 0.14 25.80 16.55
C GLN A 98 -0.02 24.29 16.77
N TYR A 99 0.02 23.86 18.02
CA TYR A 99 -0.30 22.48 18.37
C TYR A 99 -1.81 22.29 18.35
N VAL A 100 -2.26 21.26 17.64
CA VAL A 100 -3.65 20.81 17.66
C VAL A 100 -3.70 19.62 18.61
N GLY A 101 -4.40 19.79 19.74
CA GLY A 101 -4.69 18.72 20.69
C GLY A 101 -5.97 17.97 20.32
#